data_AF-A0A522YSG3-F1
#
_entry.id   AF-A0A522YSG3-F1
#
_cell.length_a   1.000
_cell.length_b   1.000
_cell.length_c   1.000
_cell.angle_alpha   90.00
_cell.angle_beta   90.00
_cell.angle_gamma   90.00
#
_symmetry.space_group_name_H-M   'P 1'
#
loop_
_entity.id
_entity.type
_entity.pdbx_description
1 polymer ?
#
loop_
_entity_poly.entity_id
_entity_poly.type
_entity_poly.pdbx_seq_one_letter_code
_entity_poly.pdbx_strand_id
1 'polypeptide(L)'
;MLTLEPYDSEQYKGALLAPITLDKAAAEKTALATAMDNMNMERKRYSYSSLNFIGEKYFIIYYPVLAAVCEGNGGFTTVLLDGINGNFIAAIPGKEIIGESGAWEHSASRFSLITHRCPNCGHDLDPGGFNIVFYCRSCYSLWLLDGGDYRRLPKKALKGAAAQGAVYIPFWRFTLELENRATGERHRTVGDLAKLMKGGDLYLRGIPPENPIVFHLPALTASNATSALKLANRICAAQKDMPFDDMEEFPLATFQGASLPLDEARQMLPVVAFSVIGRTDRKTVNFYNSMSVRDTAADLVWYPFEEKGTMLVDQFLGFNVSKRGMAPPDY
;
A
#
# COMPACT_ATOMS: atom_id res chain seq x y z
N MET A 1 -26.18 -4.96 12.29
CA MET A 1 -26.24 -6.44 12.26
C MET A 1 -25.75 -6.87 10.88
N LEU A 2 -24.58 -7.50 10.83
CA LEU A 2 -24.06 -8.15 9.63
C LEU A 2 -24.21 -9.65 9.88
N THR A 3 -25.16 -10.26 9.18
CA THR A 3 -25.34 -11.71 9.17
C THR A 3 -24.38 -12.26 8.11
N LEU A 4 -23.29 -12.89 8.56
CA LEU A 4 -22.43 -13.69 7.70
C LEU A 4 -22.95 -15.13 7.77
N GLU A 5 -23.46 -15.64 6.66
CA GLU A 5 -23.83 -17.06 6.52
C GLU A 5 -22.59 -17.93 6.19
N PRO A 6 -22.64 -19.24 6.50
CA PRO A 6 -21.53 -19.93 7.15
C PRO A 6 -20.52 -20.59 6.21
N TYR A 7 -19.28 -20.43 6.62
CA TYR A 7 -18.07 -21.22 6.39
C TYR A 7 -18.34 -22.74 6.27
N ASP A 8 -17.89 -23.35 5.17
CA ASP A 8 -18.02 -24.80 4.92
C ASP A 8 -17.04 -25.60 5.80
N SER A 9 -17.63 -26.42 6.67
CA SER A 9 -16.99 -27.11 7.79
C SER A 9 -16.17 -28.36 7.44
N GLU A 10 -16.12 -28.79 6.18
CA GLU A 10 -15.43 -30.04 5.80
C GLU A 10 -13.89 -29.91 5.79
N GLN A 11 -13.32 -28.70 5.67
CA GLN A 11 -11.87 -28.50 5.53
C GLN A 11 -11.05 -28.50 6.84
N TYR A 12 -11.67 -28.42 8.02
CA TYR A 12 -10.94 -28.25 9.29
C TYR A 12 -11.40 -29.19 10.41
N LYS A 13 -11.48 -30.50 10.12
CA LYS A 13 -11.61 -31.55 11.14
C LYS A 13 -10.36 -31.56 12.05
N GLY A 14 -10.42 -30.79 13.14
CA GLY A 14 -9.39 -30.76 14.18
C GLY A 14 -9.31 -29.46 14.99
N ALA A 15 -9.96 -28.38 14.56
CA ALA A 15 -9.98 -27.14 15.32
C ALA A 15 -11.20 -27.09 16.26
N LEU A 16 -10.95 -27.06 17.57
CA LEU A 16 -11.95 -26.68 18.58
C LEU A 16 -12.23 -25.18 18.43
N LEU A 17 -13.26 -24.82 17.65
CA LEU A 17 -13.74 -23.45 17.56
C LEU A 17 -14.61 -23.14 18.77
N ALA A 18 -14.15 -22.27 19.66
CA ALA A 18 -15.01 -21.62 20.63
C ALA A 18 -15.82 -20.52 19.91
N PRO A 19 -17.16 -20.55 19.94
CA PRO A 19 -17.96 -19.48 19.36
C PRO A 19 -17.81 -18.25 20.25
N ILE A 20 -17.00 -17.29 19.81
CA ILE A 20 -16.90 -15.99 20.48
C ILE A 20 -17.71 -14.99 19.66
N THR A 21 -18.93 -14.72 20.10
CA THR A 21 -19.73 -13.61 19.59
C THR A 21 -19.23 -12.34 20.26
N LEU A 22 -18.38 -11.59 19.55
CA LEU A 22 -17.91 -10.30 20.04
C LEU A 22 -18.84 -9.19 19.52
N ASP A 23 -19.65 -8.64 20.42
CA ASP A 23 -20.29 -7.34 20.20
C ASP A 23 -19.19 -6.32 19.89
N LYS A 24 -19.35 -5.52 18.83
CA LYS A 24 -18.32 -4.56 18.37
C LYS A 24 -17.92 -3.60 19.49
N ALA A 25 -18.88 -3.13 20.29
CA ALA A 25 -18.59 -2.27 21.43
C ALA A 25 -17.84 -3.03 22.54
N ALA A 26 -18.15 -4.31 22.75
CA ALA A 26 -17.42 -5.18 23.67
C ALA A 26 -16.02 -5.58 23.15
N ALA A 27 -15.83 -5.71 21.83
CA ALA A 27 -14.55 -5.99 21.20
C ALA A 27 -13.61 -4.79 21.31
N GLU A 28 -14.12 -3.58 21.04
CA GLU A 28 -13.39 -2.33 21.20
C GLU A 28 -13.02 -2.10 22.68
N LYS A 29 -13.97 -2.34 23.59
CA LYS A 29 -13.72 -2.27 25.04
C LYS A 29 -12.71 -3.30 25.53
N THR A 30 -12.78 -4.54 25.01
CA THR A 30 -11.83 -5.61 25.33
C THR A 30 -10.44 -5.31 24.77
N ALA A 31 -10.32 -4.82 23.53
CA ALA A 31 -9.05 -4.41 22.95
C ALA A 31 -8.41 -3.25 23.72
N LEU A 32 -9.22 -2.28 24.17
CA LEU A 32 -8.78 -1.20 25.07
C LEU A 32 -8.39 -1.72 26.46
N ALA A 33 -9.11 -2.70 27.02
CA ALA A 33 -8.80 -3.31 28.31
C ALA A 33 -7.55 -4.19 28.27
N THR A 34 -7.32 -4.95 27.20
CA THR A 34 -6.10 -5.75 26.98
C THR A 34 -4.87 -4.85 26.79
N ALA A 35 -5.04 -3.64 26.26
CA ALA A 35 -3.97 -2.62 26.25
C ALA A 35 -3.65 -2.09 27.66
N MET A 36 -4.61 -2.13 28.60
CA MET A 36 -4.44 -1.71 30.00
C MET A 36 -3.87 -2.82 30.90
N ASP A 37 -4.17 -4.10 30.65
CA ASP A 37 -3.64 -5.23 31.44
C ASP A 37 -2.13 -5.46 31.25
N ASN A 38 -1.54 -4.97 30.17
CA ASN A 38 -0.08 -4.93 29.99
C ASN A 38 0.63 -3.92 30.90
N MET A 39 -0.09 -3.23 31.81
CA MET A 39 0.44 -2.21 32.71
C MET A 39 0.73 -2.70 34.14
N ASN A 40 1.09 -3.97 34.35
CA ASN A 40 1.59 -4.41 35.67
C ASN A 40 3.07 -4.03 35.87
N MET A 41 3.23 -2.82 36.41
CA MET A 41 4.31 -2.27 37.26
C MET A 41 5.74 -2.81 37.10
N GLU A 42 6.53 -2.13 36.27
CA GLU A 42 7.95 -1.81 36.54
C GLU A 42 8.38 -0.59 35.70
N ARG A 43 8.91 0.46 36.37
CA ARG A 43 9.34 1.78 35.83
C ARG A 43 8.43 2.35 34.72
N LYS A 44 7.53 3.28 35.08
CA LYS A 44 6.68 4.03 34.13
C LYS A 44 7.48 4.68 33.00
N ARG A 45 7.67 3.95 31.90
CA ARG A 45 7.94 4.49 30.57
C ARG A 45 6.58 4.77 29.95
N TYR A 46 6.24 6.03 29.84
CA TYR A 46 5.12 6.44 28.99
C TYR A 46 5.50 6.06 27.55
N SER A 47 4.84 5.05 27.00
CA SER A 47 4.91 4.74 25.58
C SER A 47 3.67 5.33 24.92
N TYR A 48 3.88 6.13 23.88
CA TYR A 48 2.81 6.68 23.06
C TYR A 48 2.79 5.84 21.78
N SER A 49 1.64 5.24 21.48
CA SER A 49 1.42 4.45 20.27
C SER A 49 0.39 5.15 19.40
N SER A 50 0.74 5.37 18.13
CA SER A 50 -0.21 5.78 17.10
C SER A 50 -0.55 4.54 16.28
N LEU A 51 -1.83 4.14 16.31
CA LEU A 51 -2.35 3.01 15.56
C LEU A 51 -3.25 3.55 14.44
N ASN A 52 -2.88 3.31 13.18
CA ASN A 52 -3.72 3.60 12.02
C ASN A 52 -3.87 2.29 11.21
N PHE A 53 -5.11 1.95 10.85
CA PHE A 53 -5.37 0.96 9.82
C PHE A 53 -5.18 1.64 8.46
N ILE A 54 -4.28 1.11 7.64
CA ILE A 54 -3.94 1.66 6.32
C ILE A 54 -4.29 0.60 5.28
N GLY A 55 -5.07 1.00 4.26
CA GLY A 55 -5.31 0.14 3.10
C GLY A 55 -6.12 -1.12 3.39
N GLU A 56 -7.28 -0.98 4.04
CA GLU A 56 -8.24 -2.09 4.12
C GLU A 56 -8.66 -2.52 2.70
N LYS A 57 -8.21 -3.71 2.27
CA LYS A 57 -8.58 -4.29 0.98
C LYS A 57 -9.65 -5.36 1.19
N TYR A 58 -10.76 -5.20 0.48
CA TYR A 58 -11.81 -6.21 0.40
C TYR A 58 -11.62 -6.98 -0.90
N PHE A 59 -11.51 -8.30 -0.81
CA PHE A 59 -11.40 -9.17 -1.97
C PHE A 59 -12.75 -9.82 -2.23
N ILE A 60 -13.24 -9.70 -3.47
CA ILE A 60 -14.36 -10.50 -3.95
C ILE A 60 -13.75 -11.58 -4.84
N ILE A 61 -13.72 -12.81 -4.34
CA ILE A 61 -13.39 -13.98 -5.15
C ILE A 61 -14.69 -14.44 -5.78
N TYR A 62 -14.76 -14.40 -7.11
CA TYR A 62 -15.90 -14.91 -7.85
C TYR A 62 -15.43 -15.82 -8.98
N TYR A 63 -16.25 -16.80 -9.32
CA TYR A 63 -16.05 -17.67 -10.47
C TYR A 63 -17.08 -17.27 -11.54
N PRO A 64 -16.66 -16.68 -12.68
CA PRO A 64 -17.61 -16.25 -13.69
C PRO A 64 -18.22 -17.48 -14.37
N VAL A 65 -19.55 -17.49 -14.49
CA VAL A 65 -20.29 -18.54 -15.20
C VAL A 65 -21.16 -17.86 -16.24
N LEU A 66 -21.06 -18.32 -17.49
CA LEU A 66 -21.94 -17.93 -18.57
C LEU A 66 -23.11 -18.91 -18.64
N ALA A 67 -24.34 -18.40 -18.65
CA ALA A 67 -25.54 -19.19 -18.89
C ALA A 67 -26.05 -18.89 -20.30
N ALA A 68 -26.14 -19.91 -21.14
CA ALA A 68 -26.73 -19.82 -22.48
C ALA A 68 -27.99 -20.69 -22.53
N VAL A 69 -29.11 -20.12 -22.94
CA VAL A 69 -30.36 -20.87 -23.15
C VAL A 69 -30.39 -21.36 -24.60
N CYS A 70 -30.47 -22.67 -24.77
CA CYS A 70 -30.60 -23.30 -26.08
C CYS A 70 -32.02 -23.86 -26.22
N GLU A 71 -32.70 -23.50 -27.30
CA GLU A 71 -34.01 -24.03 -27.66
C GLU A 71 -33.87 -25.11 -28.74
N GLY A 72 -34.53 -26.25 -28.53
CA GLY A 72 -34.58 -27.34 -29.50
C GLY A 72 -35.91 -28.07 -29.48
N ASN A 73 -36.06 -29.09 -30.33
CA ASN A 73 -37.31 -29.84 -30.50
C ASN A 73 -37.82 -30.56 -29.22
N GLY A 74 -36.99 -30.67 -28.18
CA GLY A 74 -37.33 -31.25 -26.87
C GLY A 74 -37.56 -30.23 -25.75
N GLY A 75 -37.64 -28.94 -26.07
CA GLY A 75 -37.77 -27.83 -25.12
C GLY A 75 -36.46 -27.07 -24.90
N PHE A 76 -36.45 -26.23 -23.86
CA PHE A 76 -35.31 -25.39 -23.51
C PHE A 76 -34.30 -26.14 -22.62
N THR A 77 -33.01 -25.89 -22.84
CA THR A 77 -31.93 -26.35 -21.94
C THR A 77 -31.01 -25.18 -21.66
N THR A 78 -30.74 -24.90 -20.39
CA THR A 78 -29.67 -23.95 -20.03
C THR A 78 -28.34 -24.68 -19.99
N VAL A 79 -27.38 -24.20 -20.76
CA VAL A 79 -25.98 -24.63 -20.72
C VAL A 79 -25.18 -23.64 -19.88
N LEU A 80 -24.48 -24.14 -18.87
CA LEU A 80 -23.55 -23.39 -18.06
C LEU A 80 -22.14 -23.62 -18.61
N LEU A 81 -21.45 -22.53 -18.91
CA LEU A 81 -20.07 -22.51 -19.37
C LEU A 81 -19.20 -21.77 -18.36
N ASP A 82 -17.96 -22.20 -18.22
CA ASP A 82 -16.91 -21.46 -17.51
C ASP A 82 -16.72 -20.12 -18.22
N GLY A 83 -16.94 -19.02 -17.51
CA GLY A 83 -16.84 -17.67 -18.06
C GLY A 83 -15.40 -17.21 -18.32
N ILE A 84 -14.39 -17.96 -17.90
CA ILE A 84 -12.97 -17.69 -18.15
C ILE A 84 -12.53 -18.37 -19.46
N ASN A 85 -12.81 -19.67 -19.63
CA ASN A 85 -12.26 -20.47 -20.74
C ASN A 85 -13.33 -21.04 -21.70
N GLY A 86 -14.62 -20.88 -21.40
CA GLY A 86 -15.73 -21.38 -22.21
C GLY A 86 -16.00 -22.88 -22.08
N ASN A 87 -15.34 -23.58 -21.15
CA ASN A 87 -15.55 -25.02 -20.95
C ASN A 87 -16.96 -25.31 -20.46
N PHE A 88 -17.51 -26.42 -20.94
CA PHE A 88 -18.78 -26.92 -20.47
C PHE A 88 -18.72 -27.28 -18.98
N ILE A 89 -19.64 -26.71 -18.18
CA ILE A 89 -19.81 -27.05 -16.78
C ILE A 89 -20.98 -28.02 -16.63
N ALA A 90 -22.16 -27.63 -17.13
CA ALA A 90 -23.38 -28.41 -16.97
C ALA A 90 -24.45 -28.04 -18.00
N ALA A 91 -25.41 -28.94 -18.21
CA ALA A 91 -26.64 -28.69 -18.95
C ALA A 91 -27.83 -29.00 -18.05
N ILE A 92 -28.79 -28.08 -17.99
CA ILE A 92 -29.97 -28.18 -17.12
C ILE A 92 -31.21 -28.12 -18.02
N PRO A 93 -31.80 -29.28 -18.36
CA PRO A 93 -33.00 -29.36 -19.19
C PRO A 93 -34.22 -28.76 -18.49
N GLY A 94 -35.09 -28.09 -19.24
CA GLY A 94 -36.38 -27.59 -18.76
C GLY A 94 -36.31 -26.44 -17.76
N LYS A 95 -35.12 -25.90 -17.51
CA LYS A 95 -34.91 -24.76 -16.62
C LYS A 95 -34.27 -23.62 -17.40
N GLU A 96 -34.96 -22.50 -17.46
CA GLU A 96 -34.41 -21.23 -17.92
C GLU A 96 -33.72 -20.55 -16.73
N ILE A 97 -32.39 -20.50 -16.75
CA ILE A 97 -31.62 -19.71 -15.78
C ILE A 97 -31.22 -18.40 -16.45
N ILE A 98 -32.24 -17.62 -16.81
CA ILE A 98 -32.08 -16.19 -17.01
C ILE A 98 -32.50 -15.61 -15.67
N GLY A 99 -31.54 -15.38 -14.79
CA GLY A 99 -31.84 -14.60 -13.60
C GLY A 99 -32.33 -13.23 -14.07
N GLU A 100 -33.47 -12.76 -13.59
CA GLU A 100 -33.60 -11.32 -13.36
C GLU A 100 -32.32 -10.92 -12.62
N SER A 101 -31.58 -9.96 -13.14
CA SER A 101 -30.38 -9.42 -12.52
C SER A 101 -30.77 -8.86 -11.15
N GLY A 102 -30.85 -9.73 -10.14
CA GLY A 102 -31.49 -9.41 -8.87
C GLY A 102 -30.73 -8.29 -8.21
N ALA A 103 -31.28 -7.08 -8.19
CA ALA A 103 -30.82 -5.90 -7.44
C ALA A 103 -29.31 -5.50 -7.52
N TRP A 104 -28.46 -6.20 -8.28
CA TRP A 104 -27.04 -5.87 -8.48
C TRP A 104 -26.82 -4.96 -9.69
N GLU A 105 -27.89 -4.58 -10.39
CA GLU A 105 -27.88 -3.58 -11.47
C GLU A 105 -27.25 -2.24 -11.01
N HIS A 106 -27.29 -1.95 -9.70
CA HIS A 106 -26.64 -0.78 -9.10
C HIS A 106 -25.16 -0.96 -8.70
N SER A 107 -24.59 -2.15 -8.89
CA SER A 107 -23.21 -2.46 -8.46
C SER A 107 -22.31 -2.98 -9.58
N ALA A 108 -22.85 -3.61 -10.63
CA ALA A 108 -22.08 -3.87 -11.85
C ALA A 108 -21.62 -2.56 -12.52
N SER A 109 -22.42 -1.48 -12.39
CA SER A 109 -22.07 -0.11 -12.78
C SER A 109 -20.94 0.51 -11.93
N ARG A 110 -20.48 -0.15 -10.86
CA ARG A 110 -19.34 0.29 -10.04
C ARG A 110 -18.03 -0.41 -10.37
N PHE A 111 -18.04 -1.41 -11.25
CA PHE A 111 -16.84 -2.11 -11.68
C PHE A 111 -16.53 -1.74 -13.13
N SER A 112 -15.38 -1.10 -13.34
CA SER A 112 -14.82 -0.93 -14.68
C SER A 112 -13.89 -2.10 -14.99
N LEU A 113 -14.17 -2.82 -16.08
CA LEU A 113 -13.21 -3.75 -16.66
C LEU A 113 -12.23 -2.94 -17.50
N ILE A 114 -10.95 -3.15 -17.24
CA ILE A 114 -9.87 -2.42 -17.91
C ILE A 114 -9.02 -3.45 -18.60
N THR A 115 -8.78 -3.24 -19.89
CA THR A 115 -7.88 -4.11 -20.64
C THR A 115 -6.49 -3.97 -20.07
N HIS A 116 -5.89 -5.07 -19.60
CA HIS A 116 -4.56 -5.07 -19.02
C HIS A 116 -3.45 -4.99 -20.11
N ARG A 117 -3.54 -3.96 -20.94
CA ARG A 117 -2.69 -3.70 -22.10
C ARG A 117 -2.15 -2.28 -22.05
N CYS A 118 -0.94 -2.12 -22.56
CA CYS A 118 -0.28 -0.84 -22.62
C CYS A 118 -1.05 0.12 -23.55
N PRO A 119 -1.51 1.29 -23.06
CA PRO A 119 -2.23 2.25 -23.89
C PRO A 119 -1.41 2.81 -25.06
N ASN A 120 -0.07 2.75 -24.99
CA ASN A 120 0.81 3.28 -26.04
C ASN A 120 1.11 2.30 -27.18
N CYS A 121 1.27 1.00 -26.89
CA CYS A 121 1.71 0.02 -27.90
C CYS A 121 0.84 -1.24 -28.00
N GLY A 122 -0.18 -1.38 -27.15
CA GLY A 122 -1.10 -2.53 -27.15
C GLY A 122 -0.54 -3.83 -26.58
N HIS A 123 0.74 -3.88 -26.20
CA HIS A 123 1.34 -5.06 -25.57
C HIS A 123 0.75 -5.32 -24.18
N ASP A 124 0.64 -6.58 -23.78
CA ASP A 124 0.14 -6.94 -22.46
C ASP A 124 1.04 -6.36 -21.35
N LEU A 125 0.41 -5.82 -20.31
CA LEU A 125 1.12 -5.38 -19.11
C LEU A 125 1.38 -6.59 -18.20
N ASP A 126 2.42 -6.50 -17.37
CA ASP A 126 2.74 -7.57 -16.43
C ASP A 126 1.67 -7.65 -15.33
N PRO A 127 0.97 -8.79 -15.15
CA PRO A 127 -0.16 -8.89 -14.22
C PRO A 127 0.19 -8.60 -12.77
N GLY A 128 1.48 -8.67 -12.38
CA GLY A 128 2.03 -7.96 -11.21
C GLY A 128 1.35 -8.13 -9.84
N GLY A 129 0.46 -9.11 -9.65
CA GLY A 129 -0.30 -9.31 -8.42
C GLY A 129 -1.09 -8.06 -8.00
N PHE A 130 -0.70 -7.46 -6.88
CA PHE A 130 -1.34 -6.25 -6.31
C PHE A 130 -0.72 -4.94 -6.79
N ASN A 131 0.11 -4.98 -7.83
CA ASN A 131 0.69 -3.77 -8.39
C ASN A 131 -0.41 -2.84 -8.93
N ILE A 132 -0.21 -1.55 -8.71
CA ILE A 132 -0.98 -0.47 -9.33
C ILE A 132 -0.11 0.27 -10.35
N VAL A 133 1.21 0.06 -10.33
CA VAL A 133 2.13 0.60 -11.34
C VAL A 133 2.71 -0.53 -12.16
N PHE A 134 2.55 -0.40 -13.47
CA PHE A 134 2.90 -1.41 -14.45
C PHE A 134 3.91 -0.87 -15.44
N TYR A 135 4.90 -1.70 -15.75
CA TYR A 135 5.91 -1.39 -16.74
C TYR A 135 5.60 -2.15 -18.03
N CYS A 136 5.56 -1.45 -19.15
CA CYS A 136 5.41 -2.09 -20.45
C CYS A 136 6.78 -2.58 -20.97
N ARG A 137 6.92 -3.89 -21.18
CA ARG A 137 8.16 -4.51 -21.65
C ARG A 137 8.51 -4.19 -23.11
N SER A 138 7.54 -3.70 -23.89
CA SER A 138 7.68 -3.41 -25.32
C SER A 138 8.09 -1.95 -25.59
N CYS A 139 7.38 -0.98 -25.00
CA CYS A 139 7.65 0.45 -25.23
C CYS A 139 8.26 1.17 -24.01
N TYR A 140 8.63 0.43 -22.98
CA TYR A 140 9.35 0.92 -21.80
C TYR A 140 8.67 2.09 -21.06
N SER A 141 7.34 2.16 -21.14
CA SER A 141 6.51 3.17 -20.49
C SER A 141 5.96 2.64 -19.16
N LEU A 142 5.88 3.52 -18.16
CA LEU A 142 5.27 3.25 -16.86
C LEU A 142 3.83 3.76 -16.82
N TRP A 143 2.94 2.94 -16.27
CA TRP A 143 1.51 3.20 -16.20
C TRP A 143 1.01 2.99 -14.78
N LEU A 144 0.40 4.02 -14.21
CA LEU A 144 -0.38 3.92 -12.97
C LEU A 144 -1.82 3.59 -13.32
N LEU A 145 -2.35 2.54 -12.70
CA LEU A 145 -3.77 2.27 -12.64
C LEU A 145 -4.41 3.21 -11.61
N ASP A 146 -5.23 4.14 -12.09
CA ASP A 146 -5.83 5.21 -11.28
C ASP A 146 -7.25 5.49 -11.79
N GLY A 147 -8.23 5.48 -10.88
CA GLY A 147 -9.62 5.81 -11.22
C GLY A 147 -10.27 4.96 -12.34
N GLY A 148 -9.72 3.77 -12.61
CA GLY A 148 -10.23 2.91 -13.67
C GLY A 148 -9.58 3.10 -15.04
N ASP A 149 -8.46 3.83 -15.14
CA ASP A 149 -7.70 4.00 -16.38
C ASP A 149 -6.19 4.00 -16.11
N TYR A 150 -5.38 3.97 -17.17
CA TYR A 150 -3.94 4.01 -17.12
C TYR A 150 -3.40 5.43 -17.36
N ARG A 151 -2.80 6.00 -16.34
CA ARG A 151 -2.07 7.27 -16.43
C ARG A 151 -0.58 7.02 -16.62
N ARG A 152 0.01 7.61 -17.66
CA ARG A 152 1.46 7.53 -17.89
C ARG A 152 2.22 8.23 -16.76
N LEU A 153 3.25 7.58 -16.23
CA LEU A 153 4.13 8.15 -15.22
C LEU A 153 5.50 8.51 -15.81
N PRO A 154 6.14 9.59 -15.29
CA PRO A 154 7.55 9.84 -15.55
C PRO A 154 8.41 8.76 -14.89
N LYS A 155 9.62 8.64 -15.39
CA LYS A 155 10.53 7.54 -15.15
C LYS A 155 11.71 8.03 -14.30
N LYS A 156 11.44 8.39 -13.04
CA LYS A 156 12.43 9.05 -12.17
C LYS A 156 13.15 8.06 -11.26
N ALA A 157 14.47 7.96 -11.39
CA ALA A 157 15.29 7.13 -10.51
C ALA A 157 16.39 7.98 -9.84
N LEU A 158 16.75 7.62 -8.61
CA LEU A 158 17.81 8.28 -7.86
C LEU A 158 19.15 8.04 -8.54
N LYS A 159 19.96 9.09 -8.72
CA LYS A 159 21.34 8.95 -9.22
C LYS A 159 22.14 8.07 -8.27
N GLY A 160 22.77 7.04 -8.83
CA GLY A 160 23.64 6.13 -8.11
C GLY A 160 24.35 5.22 -9.10
N ALA A 161 25.40 4.53 -8.64
CA ALA A 161 26.10 3.56 -9.46
C ALA A 161 25.12 2.42 -9.79
N ALA A 162 24.48 2.49 -10.96
CA ALA A 162 23.74 1.38 -11.53
C ALA A 162 24.72 0.23 -11.80
N ALA A 163 25.07 -0.50 -10.75
CA ALA A 163 25.79 -1.74 -10.86
C ALA A 163 24.88 -2.72 -11.59
N GLN A 164 25.47 -3.53 -12.47
CA GLN A 164 24.81 -4.75 -12.92
C GLN A 164 24.28 -5.49 -11.68
N GLY A 165 22.96 -5.70 -11.61
CA GLY A 165 22.29 -6.38 -10.49
C GLY A 165 21.69 -5.49 -9.39
N ALA A 166 21.62 -4.16 -9.57
CA ALA A 166 20.81 -3.32 -8.68
C ALA A 166 19.32 -3.68 -8.78
N VAL A 167 18.54 -3.56 -7.70
CA VAL A 167 17.08 -3.69 -7.66
C VAL A 167 16.48 -2.33 -7.33
N TYR A 168 15.62 -1.83 -8.21
CA TYR A 168 14.96 -0.55 -8.06
C TYR A 168 13.62 -0.71 -7.35
N ILE A 169 13.51 -0.06 -6.21
CA ILE A 169 12.34 -0.12 -5.33
C ILE A 169 11.59 1.21 -5.41
N PRO A 170 10.26 1.19 -5.61
CA PRO A 170 9.47 2.41 -5.74
C PRO A 170 9.20 3.05 -4.37
N PHE A 171 9.23 4.39 -4.35
CA PHE A 171 8.93 5.23 -3.19
C PHE A 171 8.01 6.39 -3.60
N TRP A 172 7.00 6.65 -2.78
CA TRP A 172 6.29 7.91 -2.81
C TRP A 172 7.14 8.99 -2.13
N ARG A 173 7.44 10.05 -2.86
CA ARG A 173 8.14 11.24 -2.39
C ARG A 173 7.13 12.35 -2.16
N PHE A 174 7.04 12.84 -0.93
CA PHE A 174 6.12 13.89 -0.51
C PHE A 174 6.86 15.13 -0.05
N THR A 175 6.50 16.29 -0.59
CA THR A 175 6.84 17.59 0.01
C THR A 175 5.78 17.92 1.05
N LEU A 176 6.16 18.20 2.29
CA LEU A 176 5.23 18.29 3.42
C LEU A 176 5.06 19.69 4.00
N GLU A 177 3.87 19.90 4.54
CA GLU A 177 3.55 20.94 5.51
C GLU A 177 3.02 20.27 6.79
N LEU A 178 3.64 20.59 7.93
CA LEU A 178 3.14 20.21 9.25
C LEU A 178 2.45 21.42 9.87
N GLU A 179 1.16 21.31 10.19
CA GLU A 179 0.37 22.40 10.78
C GLU A 179 -0.05 22.03 12.19
N ASN A 180 0.20 22.92 13.15
CA ASN A 180 -0.40 22.85 14.47
C ASN A 180 -1.80 23.48 14.41
N ARG A 181 -2.86 22.67 14.43
CA ARG A 181 -4.25 23.14 14.35
C ARG A 181 -4.68 24.00 15.56
N ALA A 182 -4.01 23.87 16.70
CA ALA A 182 -4.34 24.65 17.89
C ALA A 182 -3.75 26.07 17.84
N THR A 183 -2.57 26.25 17.24
CA THR A 183 -1.89 27.55 17.17
C THR A 183 -1.93 28.20 15.78
N GLY A 184 -2.24 27.44 14.74
CA GLY A 184 -2.13 27.85 13.34
C GLY A 184 -0.69 27.88 12.81
N GLU A 185 0.30 27.45 13.60
CA GLU A 185 1.71 27.43 13.21
C GLU A 185 1.95 26.39 12.10
N ARG A 186 2.75 26.76 11.09
CA ARG A 186 3.09 25.90 9.95
C ARG A 186 4.60 25.71 9.86
N HIS A 187 5.00 24.46 9.73
CA HIS A 187 6.37 24.03 9.55
C HIS A 187 6.51 23.45 8.14
N ARG A 188 7.37 24.07 7.33
CA ARG A 188 7.55 23.71 5.92
C ARG A 188 8.99 23.38 5.56
N THR A 189 9.93 23.71 6.45
CA THR A 189 11.35 23.67 6.16
C THR A 189 12.11 22.69 7.06
N VAL A 190 13.29 22.25 6.61
CA VAL A 190 14.19 21.41 7.39
C VAL A 190 14.56 22.10 8.71
N GLY A 191 14.74 23.42 8.70
CA GLY A 191 14.99 24.20 9.92
C GLY A 191 13.83 24.16 10.92
N ASP A 192 12.59 24.08 10.45
CA ASP A 192 11.43 23.89 11.32
C ASP A 192 11.39 22.47 11.88
N LEU A 193 11.64 21.47 11.03
CA LEU A 193 11.69 20.07 11.43
C LEU A 193 12.79 19.83 12.48
N ALA A 194 13.96 20.48 12.34
CA ALA A 194 15.06 20.38 13.31
C ALA A 194 14.65 20.79 14.73
N LYS A 195 13.82 21.84 14.86
CA LYS A 195 13.28 22.30 16.16
C LYS A 195 12.32 21.28 16.77
N LEU A 196 11.56 20.58 15.93
CA LEU A 196 10.63 19.55 16.35
C LEU A 196 11.35 18.24 16.70
N MET A 197 12.39 17.86 15.96
CA MET A 197 13.10 16.59 16.13
C MET A 197 13.95 16.52 17.41
N LYS A 198 14.01 15.33 18.00
CA LYS A 198 14.92 15.07 19.13
C LYS A 198 16.38 15.13 18.66
N GLY A 199 17.09 16.19 19.02
CA GLY A 199 18.48 16.40 18.59
C GLY A 199 18.59 16.81 17.12
N GLY A 200 17.53 17.40 16.54
CA GLY A 200 17.48 17.75 15.12
C GLY A 200 18.67 18.60 14.64
N ASP A 201 19.12 19.57 15.44
CA ASP A 201 20.29 20.40 15.12
C ASP A 201 21.57 19.59 14.85
N LEU A 202 21.74 18.44 15.51
CA LEU A 202 22.88 17.56 15.29
C LEU A 202 22.65 16.65 14.07
N TYR A 203 21.48 16.04 13.95
CA TYR A 203 21.16 15.09 12.87
C TYR A 203 21.09 15.75 11.50
N LEU A 204 20.61 17.00 11.44
CA LEU A 204 20.41 17.76 10.20
C LEU A 204 21.53 18.75 9.93
N ARG A 205 22.65 18.65 10.66
CA ARG A 205 23.80 19.52 10.48
C ARG A 205 24.35 19.38 9.05
N GLY A 206 24.47 20.51 8.35
CA GLY A 206 24.96 20.55 6.97
C GLY A 206 23.86 20.42 5.92
N ILE A 207 22.60 20.21 6.31
CA ILE A 207 21.44 20.35 5.42
C ILE A 207 20.97 21.80 5.47
N PRO A 208 20.76 22.48 4.31
CA PRO A 208 20.24 23.84 4.29
C PRO A 208 18.89 23.96 5.02
N PRO A 209 18.74 24.86 6.01
CA PRO A 209 17.53 24.97 6.80
C PRO A 209 16.30 25.42 6.00
N GLU A 210 16.50 26.12 4.89
CA GLU A 210 15.46 26.58 3.96
C GLU A 210 14.89 25.48 3.07
N ASN A 211 15.55 24.32 3.00
CA ASN A 211 15.06 23.20 2.19
C ASN A 211 13.66 22.76 2.67
N PRO A 212 12.78 22.32 1.75
CA PRO A 212 11.47 21.83 2.15
C PRO A 212 11.58 20.52 2.94
N ILE A 213 10.59 20.25 3.80
CA ILE A 213 10.46 18.94 4.44
C ILE A 213 10.04 17.92 3.40
N VAL A 214 10.85 16.89 3.17
CA VAL A 214 10.57 15.84 2.18
C VAL A 214 10.55 14.46 2.83
N PHE A 215 9.44 13.75 2.70
CA PHE A 215 9.30 12.37 3.19
C PHE A 215 9.25 11.37 2.04
N HIS A 216 9.86 10.21 2.26
CA HIS A 216 9.91 9.12 1.30
C HIS A 216 9.34 7.85 1.94
N LEU A 217 8.27 7.32 1.36
CA LEU A 217 7.60 6.11 1.82
C LEU A 217 7.72 5.01 0.78
N PRO A 218 8.10 3.77 1.13
CA PRO A 218 8.04 2.66 0.20
C PRO A 218 6.65 2.54 -0.44
N ALA A 219 6.57 2.49 -1.76
CA ALA A 219 5.31 2.36 -2.50
C ALA A 219 4.91 0.88 -2.67
N LEU A 220 5.21 0.05 -1.67
CA LEU A 220 5.01 -1.38 -1.67
C LEU A 220 4.19 -1.80 -0.45
N THR A 221 3.26 -2.72 -0.66
CA THR A 221 2.62 -3.50 0.41
C THR A 221 3.66 -4.42 1.03
N ALA A 222 4.30 -3.95 2.09
CA ALA A 222 5.32 -4.71 2.79
C ALA A 222 4.68 -5.81 3.65
N SER A 223 5.15 -7.05 3.50
CA SER A 223 4.80 -8.15 4.43
C SER A 223 5.16 -7.83 5.89
N ASN A 224 6.14 -6.95 6.10
CA ASN A 224 6.57 -6.48 7.41
C ASN A 224 6.54 -4.95 7.50
N ALA A 225 5.40 -4.42 7.96
CA ALA A 225 5.18 -2.98 8.15
C ALA A 225 6.24 -2.31 9.03
N THR A 226 6.78 -3.01 10.04
CA THR A 226 7.83 -2.46 10.92
C THR A 226 9.12 -2.20 10.15
N SER A 227 9.50 -3.10 9.24
CA SER A 227 10.71 -2.95 8.42
C SER A 227 10.57 -1.79 7.43
N ALA A 228 9.41 -1.69 6.77
CA ALA A 228 9.09 -0.57 5.89
C ALA A 228 9.09 0.77 6.64
N LEU A 229 8.48 0.83 7.84
CA LEU A 229 8.46 2.03 8.67
C LEU A 229 9.86 2.42 9.17
N LYS A 230 10.71 1.46 9.55
CA LYS A 230 12.12 1.73 9.92
C LYS A 230 12.90 2.32 8.76
N LEU A 231 12.71 1.79 7.55
CA LEU A 231 13.35 2.31 6.34
C LEU A 231 12.86 3.73 6.02
N ALA A 232 11.55 3.93 5.99
CA ALA A 232 10.93 5.24 5.79
C ALA A 232 11.43 6.25 6.81
N ASN A 233 11.42 5.90 8.11
CA ASN A 233 11.90 6.76 9.17
C ASN A 233 13.36 7.18 8.98
N ARG A 234 14.25 6.24 8.63
CA ARG A 234 15.67 6.53 8.41
C ARG A 234 15.90 7.46 7.21
N ILE A 235 15.21 7.21 6.10
CA ILE A 235 15.31 8.06 4.89
C ILE A 235 14.75 9.46 5.18
N CYS A 236 13.56 9.53 5.78
CA CYS A 236 12.92 10.80 6.13
C CYS A 236 13.72 11.58 7.17
N ALA A 237 14.27 10.94 8.21
CA ALA A 237 15.04 11.66 9.23
C ALA A 237 16.35 12.26 8.70
N ALA A 238 16.90 11.71 7.60
CA ALA A 238 18.15 12.19 7.02
C ALA A 238 18.01 13.50 6.24
N GLN A 239 16.82 13.78 5.67
CA GLN A 239 16.51 14.97 4.83
C GLN A 239 17.61 15.33 3.80
N LYS A 240 18.38 14.33 3.33
CA LYS A 240 19.42 14.58 2.32
C LYS A 240 18.77 14.97 1.00
N ASP A 241 19.42 15.86 0.28
CA ASP A 241 19.04 16.14 -1.10
C ASP A 241 19.31 14.90 -1.96
N MET A 242 18.29 14.51 -2.74
CA MET A 242 18.21 13.26 -3.46
C MET A 242 18.05 13.60 -4.94
N PRO A 243 19.13 13.51 -5.74
CA PRO A 243 19.05 13.89 -7.14
C PRO A 243 18.41 12.77 -7.97
N PHE A 244 17.23 13.02 -8.51
CA PHE A 244 16.52 12.09 -9.40
C PHE A 244 16.68 12.53 -10.86
N ASP A 245 16.95 11.57 -11.75
CA ASP A 245 16.96 11.77 -13.20
C ASP A 245 15.84 10.99 -13.89
N ASP A 246 15.43 11.50 -15.05
CA ASP A 246 14.64 10.73 -15.99
C ASP A 246 15.50 9.65 -16.64
N MET A 247 15.02 8.41 -16.57
CA MET A 247 15.67 7.24 -17.14
C MET A 247 15.06 6.93 -18.50
N GLU A 248 15.88 6.81 -19.54
CA GLU A 248 15.39 6.44 -20.88
C GLU A 248 15.02 4.95 -20.94
N GLU A 249 15.89 4.07 -20.44
CA GLU A 249 15.69 2.62 -20.42
C GLU A 249 15.74 2.06 -18.99
N PHE A 250 14.85 1.12 -18.72
CA PHE A 250 14.74 0.42 -17.43
C PHE A 250 15.09 -1.05 -17.69
N PRO A 251 16.20 -1.57 -17.16
CA PRO A 251 16.43 -3.00 -17.25
C PRO A 251 15.31 -3.74 -16.52
N LEU A 252 14.46 -4.42 -17.29
CA LEU A 252 13.24 -5.10 -16.82
C LEU A 252 13.41 -5.98 -15.58
N ALA A 253 14.55 -6.67 -15.46
CA ALA A 253 14.82 -7.62 -14.39
C ALA A 253 15.06 -6.97 -13.02
N THR A 254 15.19 -5.64 -12.97
CA THR A 254 15.61 -4.93 -11.76
C THR A 254 14.53 -4.08 -11.12
N PHE A 255 13.40 -3.83 -11.81
CA PHE A 255 12.38 -2.90 -11.32
C PHE A 255 11.20 -3.59 -10.64
N GLN A 256 10.90 -3.17 -9.42
CA GLN A 256 9.68 -3.55 -8.74
C GLN A 256 8.55 -2.57 -9.08
N GLY A 257 7.37 -3.11 -9.37
CA GLY A 257 6.13 -2.33 -9.48
C GLY A 257 5.71 -1.78 -8.12
N ALA A 258 4.93 -0.71 -8.11
CA ALA A 258 4.35 -0.17 -6.88
C ALA A 258 3.01 -0.84 -6.60
N SER A 259 2.73 -1.21 -5.35
CA SER A 259 1.49 -1.87 -4.91
C SER A 259 0.74 -1.13 -3.81
N LEU A 260 1.34 -0.06 -3.25
CA LEU A 260 0.71 0.82 -2.26
C LEU A 260 0.14 2.07 -2.95
N PRO A 261 -1.19 2.26 -3.01
CA PRO A 261 -1.83 3.48 -3.52
C PRO A 261 -1.36 4.76 -2.83
N LEU A 262 -1.41 5.87 -3.57
CA LEU A 262 -1.00 7.18 -3.07
C LEU A 262 -1.80 7.60 -1.83
N ASP A 263 -3.11 7.37 -1.82
CA ASP A 263 -3.97 7.74 -0.69
C ASP A 263 -3.70 6.88 0.56
N GLU A 264 -3.35 5.61 0.40
CA GLU A 264 -2.89 4.76 1.49
C GLU A 264 -1.52 5.23 2.01
N ALA A 265 -0.61 5.61 1.12
CA ALA A 265 0.68 6.19 1.51
C ALA A 265 0.50 7.53 2.26
N ARG A 266 -0.47 8.36 1.89
CA ARG A 266 -0.81 9.60 2.64
C ARG A 266 -1.25 9.31 4.07
N GLN A 267 -1.99 8.22 4.30
CA GLN A 267 -2.41 7.81 5.65
C GLN A 267 -1.22 7.41 6.55
N MET A 268 -0.09 7.02 5.96
CA MET A 268 1.14 6.73 6.70
C MET A 268 1.92 7.98 7.13
N LEU A 269 1.71 9.13 6.49
CA LEU A 269 2.50 10.35 6.74
C LEU A 269 2.49 10.79 8.20
N PRO A 270 1.35 10.83 8.93
CA PRO A 270 1.34 11.18 10.36
C PRO A 270 2.16 10.22 11.22
N VAL A 271 2.12 8.92 10.91
CA VAL A 271 2.85 7.87 11.66
C VAL A 271 4.36 8.04 11.46
N VAL A 272 4.79 8.28 10.23
CA VAL A 272 6.21 8.50 9.92
C VAL A 272 6.68 9.85 10.48
N ALA A 273 5.85 10.90 10.43
CA ALA A 273 6.17 12.21 11.03
C ALA A 273 6.41 12.08 12.54
N PHE A 274 5.50 11.39 13.23
CA PHE A 274 5.65 11.08 14.66
C PHE A 274 6.97 10.33 14.94
N SER A 275 7.27 9.31 14.13
CA SER A 275 8.50 8.52 14.28
C SER A 275 9.77 9.35 14.01
N VAL A 276 9.75 10.27 13.04
CA VAL A 276 10.90 11.13 12.69
C VAL A 276 11.16 12.16 13.77
N ILE A 277 10.10 12.80 14.27
CA ILE A 277 10.19 13.80 15.33
C ILE A 277 10.76 13.17 16.60
N GLY A 278 10.30 11.98 16.99
CA GLY A 278 10.96 11.13 17.99
C GLY A 278 11.07 11.74 19.41
N ARG A 279 10.42 12.88 19.65
CA ARG A 279 10.28 13.49 20.98
C ARG A 279 8.99 13.01 21.64
N THR A 280 9.10 12.66 22.90
CA THR A 280 7.99 12.17 23.73
C THR A 280 7.75 13.06 24.94
N ASP A 281 8.26 14.29 24.93
CA ASP A 281 7.99 15.26 25.99
C ASP A 281 6.55 15.82 25.86
N ARG A 282 5.98 16.30 26.97
CA ARG A 282 4.57 16.72 27.04
C ARG A 282 4.21 17.78 25.99
N LYS A 283 5.15 18.69 25.65
CA LYS A 283 4.89 19.73 24.63
C LYS A 283 4.76 19.10 23.25
N THR A 284 5.66 18.17 22.89
CA THR A 284 5.57 17.45 21.62
C THR A 284 4.32 16.57 21.54
N VAL A 285 3.93 15.90 22.63
CA VAL A 285 2.69 15.10 22.65
C VAL A 285 1.45 15.96 22.39
N ASN A 286 1.37 17.14 23.01
CA ASN A 286 0.28 18.09 22.74
C ASN A 286 0.31 18.60 21.30
N PHE A 287 1.50 18.83 20.75
CA PHE A 287 1.68 19.16 19.34
C PHE A 287 1.15 18.04 18.45
N TYR A 288 1.50 16.78 18.67
CA TYR A 288 0.99 15.66 17.85
C TYR A 288 -0.54 15.55 17.86
N ASN A 289 -1.17 15.73 19.03
CA ASN A 289 -2.64 15.68 19.13
C ASN A 289 -3.33 16.79 18.32
N SER A 290 -2.62 17.86 17.99
CA SER A 290 -3.11 18.98 17.18
C SER A 290 -2.43 19.05 15.80
N MET A 291 -1.54 18.11 15.48
CA MET A 291 -0.75 18.13 14.25
C MET A 291 -1.57 17.62 13.07
N SER A 292 -1.58 18.40 11.99
CA SER A 292 -2.00 17.96 10.67
C SER A 292 -0.77 17.78 9.80
N VAL A 293 -0.71 16.67 9.06
CA VAL A 293 0.30 16.47 8.01
C VAL A 293 -0.40 16.59 6.67
N ARG A 294 0.09 17.45 5.78
CA ARG A 294 -0.38 17.59 4.40
C ARG A 294 0.79 17.52 3.43
N ASP A 295 0.58 16.86 2.29
CA ASP A 295 1.48 16.95 1.16
C ASP A 295 1.10 18.14 0.25
N THR A 296 2.11 18.90 -0.20
CA THR A 296 1.95 19.94 -1.22
C THR A 296 2.32 19.43 -2.62
N ALA A 297 3.10 18.35 -2.68
CA ALA A 297 3.44 17.63 -3.90
C ALA A 297 3.71 16.16 -3.57
N ALA A 298 3.35 15.26 -4.49
CA ALA A 298 3.63 13.85 -4.40
C ALA A 298 4.10 13.30 -5.75
N ASP A 299 5.25 12.62 -5.75
CA ASP A 299 5.83 11.98 -6.93
C ASP A 299 6.15 10.51 -6.63
N LEU A 300 6.11 9.66 -7.66
CA LEU A 300 6.65 8.30 -7.56
C LEU A 300 8.09 8.28 -8.11
N VAL A 301 9.02 7.75 -7.31
CA VAL A 301 10.45 7.70 -7.63
C VAL A 301 11.02 6.33 -7.30
N TRP A 302 12.14 5.95 -7.92
CA TRP A 302 12.79 4.66 -7.68
C TRP A 302 14.17 4.81 -7.07
N TYR A 303 14.44 4.00 -6.06
CA TYR A 303 15.70 3.95 -5.33
C TYR A 303 16.48 2.69 -5.73
N PRO A 304 17.78 2.79 -6.07
CA PRO A 304 18.61 1.63 -6.36
C PRO A 304 19.08 0.95 -5.06
N PHE A 305 18.79 -0.34 -4.94
CA PHE A 305 19.28 -1.21 -3.87
C PHE A 305 20.24 -2.24 -4.44
N GLU A 306 21.29 -2.57 -3.69
CA GLU A 306 22.15 -3.71 -3.98
C GLU A 306 21.66 -4.92 -3.18
N GLU A 307 21.52 -6.07 -3.84
CA GLU A 307 21.22 -7.32 -3.16
C GLU A 307 22.47 -7.89 -2.48
N LYS A 308 22.45 -8.01 -1.15
CA LYS A 308 23.51 -8.67 -0.35
C LYS A 308 22.93 -9.81 0.47
N GLY A 309 22.94 -11.01 -0.11
CA GLY A 309 22.36 -12.20 0.52
C GLY A 309 20.85 -12.04 0.73
N THR A 310 20.42 -12.00 1.99
CA THR A 310 19.01 -11.81 2.40
C THR A 310 18.63 -10.34 2.59
N MET A 311 19.56 -9.41 2.39
CA MET A 311 19.36 -7.98 2.59
C MET A 311 19.37 -7.22 1.27
N LEU A 312 18.67 -6.09 1.26
CA LEU A 312 18.72 -5.04 0.26
C LEU A 312 19.41 -3.85 0.90
N VAL A 313 20.45 -3.33 0.26
CA VAL A 313 21.21 -2.18 0.75
C VAL A 313 21.00 -1.02 -0.20
N ASP A 314 20.34 0.03 0.29
CA ASP A 314 20.19 1.29 -0.42
C ASP A 314 21.57 1.86 -0.75
N GLN A 315 21.79 2.20 -2.02
CA GLN A 315 23.13 2.59 -2.50
C GLN A 315 23.48 4.05 -2.20
N PHE A 316 22.53 4.86 -1.73
CA PHE A 316 22.76 6.29 -1.51
C PHE A 316 23.04 6.65 -0.04
N LEU A 317 22.22 6.15 0.87
CA LEU A 317 22.34 6.29 2.33
C LEU A 317 22.98 5.07 3.00
N GLY A 318 23.09 3.93 2.31
CA GLY A 318 23.69 2.71 2.87
C GLY A 318 22.76 1.96 3.82
N PHE A 319 21.45 2.26 3.83
CA PHE A 319 20.51 1.61 4.72
C PHE A 319 20.17 0.20 4.24
N ASN A 320 20.15 -0.76 5.16
CA ASN A 320 19.77 -2.12 4.85
C ASN A 320 18.34 -2.44 5.32
N VAL A 321 17.67 -3.29 4.54
CA VAL A 321 16.35 -3.84 4.83
C VAL A 321 16.33 -5.31 4.39
N SER A 322 15.56 -6.16 5.08
CA SER A 322 15.40 -7.56 4.68
C SER A 322 14.64 -7.67 3.37
N LYS A 323 15.11 -8.52 2.45
CA LYS A 323 14.41 -8.86 1.19
C LYS A 323 12.98 -9.32 1.46
N ARG A 324 12.80 -10.24 2.42
CA ARG A 324 11.48 -10.74 2.81
C ARG A 324 10.57 -9.62 3.33
N GLY A 325 11.13 -8.65 4.06
CA GLY A 325 10.35 -7.56 4.63
C GLY A 325 9.85 -6.54 3.60
N MET A 326 10.48 -6.49 2.42
CA MET A 326 10.08 -5.63 1.29
C MET A 326 9.39 -6.41 0.16
N ALA A 327 9.35 -7.74 0.27
CA ALA A 327 8.60 -8.57 -0.67
C ALA A 327 7.10 -8.30 -0.53
N PRO A 328 6.33 -8.40 -1.63
CA PRO A 328 4.88 -8.47 -1.52
C PRO A 328 4.49 -9.64 -0.59
N PRO A 329 3.34 -9.57 0.10
CA PRO A 329 2.92 -10.64 1.00
C PRO A 329 2.72 -11.93 0.20
N ASP A 330 3.22 -13.05 0.72
CA ASP A 330 2.92 -14.38 0.17
C ASP A 330 1.43 -14.67 0.44
N TYR A 331 0.67 -14.96 -0.61
CA TYR A 331 -0.72 -15.44 -0.53
C TYR A 331 -0.83 -16.83 -1.15
#